data_AF-A0A1X7AAL0-F1
#
_entry.id   AF-A0A1X7AAL0-F1
#
_cell.length_a   1.000
_cell.length_b   1.000
_cell.length_c   1.000
_cell.angle_alpha   90.00
_cell.angle_beta   90.00
_cell.angle_gamma   90.00
#
_symmetry.space_group_name_H-M   'P 1'
#
loop_
_entity.id
_entity.type
_entity.pdbx_description
1 polymer ?
#
loop_
_entity_poly.entity_id
_entity_poly.type
_entity_poly.pdbx_seq_one_letter_code
_entity_poly.pdbx_strand_id
1 'polypeptide(L)'
;MSSSILRFSLVFTLVSIAIPLFVFAASAVFDVDLSGSFVHMVPFIAGAIFEGQRYAQQFDEMPAKSEMWNAALFMACVGMVISLVWAALLFFALPSLSAPLRDIPILFLAIGFCMILLIAFLMCRVFVALGARTYLKNSRRST
;
A
#
# COMPACT_ATOMS: atom_id res chain seq x y z
N MET A 1 -17.52 -7.63 -4.95
CA MET A 1 -16.24 -6.94 -4.63
C MET A 1 -16.39 -5.46 -4.27
N SER A 2 -17.55 -4.79 -4.42
CA SER A 2 -17.69 -3.36 -4.07
C SER A 2 -17.44 -3.04 -2.58
N SER A 3 -17.75 -3.97 -1.67
CA SER A 3 -17.47 -3.81 -0.23
C SER A 3 -15.97 -3.95 0.14
N SER A 4 -15.15 -4.56 -0.73
CA SER A 4 -13.70 -4.70 -0.52
C SER A 4 -12.97 -3.35 -0.69
N ILE A 5 -13.47 -2.50 -1.60
CA ILE A 5 -12.86 -1.21 -1.97
C ILE A 5 -12.77 -0.29 -0.76
N LEU A 6 -13.90 -0.07 -0.09
CA LEU A 6 -14.00 0.85 1.05
C LEU A 6 -13.05 0.42 2.18
N ARG A 7 -12.89 -0.88 2.39
CA ARG A 7 -12.04 -1.44 3.44
C ARG A 7 -10.56 -1.33 3.11
N PHE A 8 -10.18 -1.71 1.89
CA PHE A 8 -8.80 -1.51 1.43
C PHE A 8 -8.42 -0.03 1.53
N SER A 9 -9.27 0.87 1.03
CA SER A 9 -9.02 2.32 1.11
C SER A 9 -8.90 2.81 2.55
N LEU A 10 -9.72 2.30 3.47
CA LEU A 10 -9.68 2.65 4.89
C LEU A 10 -8.37 2.16 5.53
N VAL A 11 -8.02 0.88 5.36
CA VAL A 11 -6.75 0.31 5.86
C VAL A 11 -5.56 1.07 5.28
N PHE A 12 -5.56 1.29 3.96
CA PHE A 12 -4.51 2.04 3.28
C PHE A 12 -4.38 3.44 3.87
N THR A 13 -5.49 4.17 4.03
CA THR A 13 -5.50 5.53 4.58
C THR A 13 -5.00 5.56 6.02
N LEU A 14 -5.49 4.67 6.89
CA LEU A 14 -5.04 4.58 8.27
C LEU A 14 -3.55 4.29 8.37
N VAL A 15 -3.05 3.32 7.61
CA VAL A 15 -1.62 2.97 7.60
C VAL A 15 -0.79 4.10 7.02
N SER A 16 -1.29 4.81 5.99
CA SER A 16 -0.60 5.96 5.38
C SER A 16 -0.45 7.14 6.35
N ILE A 17 -1.34 7.27 7.33
CA ILE A 17 -1.24 8.28 8.39
C ILE A 17 -0.39 7.74 9.56
N ALA A 18 -0.66 6.51 10.00
CA ALA A 18 -0.04 5.92 11.18
C ALA A 18 1.48 5.72 11.01
N ILE A 19 1.92 5.29 9.82
CA ILE A 19 3.34 4.99 9.58
C ILE A 19 4.22 6.24 9.64
N PRO A 20 3.91 7.36 8.96
CA PRO A 20 4.68 8.59 9.12
C PRO A 20 4.72 9.09 10.57
N LEU A 21 3.59 9.02 11.29
CA LEU A 21 3.54 9.42 12.71
C LEU A 21 4.43 8.53 13.58
N PHE A 22 4.41 7.21 13.34
CA PHE A 22 5.25 6.26 14.03
C PHE A 22 6.73 6.50 13.73
N VAL A 23 7.09 6.70 12.46
CA VAL A 23 8.46 6.99 12.03
C VAL A 23 8.95 8.29 12.66
N PHE A 24 8.14 9.34 12.65
CA PHE A 24 8.45 10.62 13.29
C PHE A 24 8.71 10.46 14.79
N ALA A 25 7.82 9.74 15.49
CA ALA A 25 7.99 9.48 16.92
C ALA A 25 9.23 8.63 17.21
N ALA A 26 9.50 7.61 16.41
CA ALA A 26 10.66 6.74 16.57
C ALA A 26 11.98 7.50 16.29
N SER A 27 12.04 8.31 15.24
CA SER A 27 13.22 9.15 14.95
C SER A 27 13.48 10.17 16.05
N ALA A 28 12.44 10.75 16.65
CA ALA A 28 12.59 11.68 17.76
C ALA A 28 13.16 11.04 19.05
N VAL A 29 12.93 9.73 19.26
CA VAL A 29 13.37 9.01 20.47
C VAL A 29 14.71 8.31 20.27
N PHE A 30 14.94 7.74 19.10
CA PHE A 30 16.07 6.84 18.85
C PHE A 30 17.19 7.47 17.99
N ASP A 31 17.02 8.72 17.53
CA ASP A 31 17.96 9.46 16.68
C ASP A 31 18.41 8.67 15.43
N VAL A 32 17.52 7.83 14.91
CA VAL A 32 17.73 7.03 13.70
C VAL A 32 16.87 7.54 12.57
N ASP A 33 17.47 7.63 11.39
CA ASP A 33 16.76 7.95 10.16
C ASP A 33 16.07 6.70 9.61
N LEU A 34 14.77 6.62 9.88
CA LEU A 34 13.91 5.54 9.38
C LEU A 34 13.21 5.93 8.06
N SER A 35 13.55 7.07 7.44
CA SER A 35 12.89 7.60 6.23
C SER A 35 13.25 6.88 4.92
N GLY A 36 13.44 5.57 4.96
CA GLY A 36 13.74 4.78 3.76
C GLY A 36 12.57 4.69 2.78
N SER A 37 12.87 4.60 1.48
CA SER A 37 11.88 4.47 0.40
C SER A 37 10.89 3.31 0.57
N PHE A 38 11.22 2.31 1.39
CA PHE A 38 10.36 1.17 1.70
C PHE A 38 9.17 1.52 2.60
N VAL A 39 9.29 2.55 3.44
CA VAL A 39 8.23 2.98 4.38
C VAL A 39 6.96 3.38 3.61
N HIS A 40 7.11 3.99 2.44
CA HIS A 40 5.99 4.38 1.58
C HIS A 40 5.22 3.19 0.99
N MET A 41 5.81 1.99 0.99
CA MET A 41 5.16 0.78 0.48
C MET A 41 4.31 0.07 1.55
N VAL A 42 4.48 0.41 2.83
CA VAL A 42 3.80 -0.26 3.94
C VAL A 42 2.26 -0.22 3.82
N PRO A 43 1.61 0.88 3.41
CA PRO A 43 0.16 0.89 3.20
C PRO A 43 -0.31 -0.12 2.14
N PHE A 44 0.43 -0.26 1.03
CA PHE A 44 0.13 -1.26 -0.01
C PHE A 44 0.30 -2.68 0.52
N ILE A 45 1.39 -2.94 1.24
CA ILE A 45 1.69 -4.25 1.85
C ILE A 45 0.60 -4.64 2.85
N ALA A 46 0.25 -3.74 3.77
CA ALA A 46 -0.74 -3.99 4.80
C ALA A 46 -2.12 -4.27 4.19
N GLY A 47 -2.57 -3.45 3.24
CA GLY A 47 -3.83 -3.65 2.53
C GLY A 47 -3.88 -4.98 1.78
N ALA A 48 -2.79 -5.35 1.10
CA ALA A 48 -2.69 -6.60 0.36
C ALA A 48 -2.72 -7.84 1.26
N ILE A 49 -2.00 -7.82 2.38
CA ILE A 49 -2.03 -8.92 3.36
C ILE A 49 -3.45 -9.09 3.91
N PHE A 50 -4.10 -8.00 4.29
CA PHE A 50 -5.44 -8.03 4.87
C PHE A 50 -6.47 -8.60 3.89
N GLU A 51 -6.42 -8.19 2.62
CA GLU A 51 -7.32 -8.74 1.59
C GLU A 51 -7.06 -10.23 1.33
N GLY A 52 -5.79 -10.66 1.30
CA GLY A 52 -5.42 -12.06 1.17
C GLY A 52 -5.92 -12.93 2.32
N GLN A 53 -5.71 -12.48 3.57
CA GLN A 53 -6.22 -13.17 4.76
C GLN A 53 -7.74 -13.27 4.76
N ARG A 54 -8.42 -12.20 4.38
CA ARG A 54 -9.87 -12.14 4.30
C ARG A 54 -10.44 -13.14 3.29
N TYR A 55 -9.85 -13.22 2.10
CA TYR A 55 -10.29 -14.21 1.10
C TYR A 55 -10.19 -15.62 1.67
N ALA A 56 -9.03 -15.96 2.24
CA ALA A 56 -8.81 -17.27 2.85
C ALA A 56 -9.75 -17.52 4.03
N GLN A 57 -10.09 -16.51 4.82
CA GLN A 57 -11.08 -16.63 5.89
C GLN A 57 -12.50 -16.90 5.37
N GLN A 58 -12.87 -16.33 4.23
CA GLN A 58 -14.22 -16.45 3.68
C GLN A 58 -14.43 -17.76 2.92
N PHE A 59 -13.41 -18.23 2.19
CA PHE A 59 -13.53 -19.38 1.29
C PHE A 59 -12.74 -20.61 1.75
N ASP A 60 -11.94 -20.50 2.81
CA ASP A 60 -11.03 -21.55 3.34
C ASP A 60 -10.09 -22.17 2.29
N GLU A 61 -9.82 -21.41 1.23
CA GLU A 61 -8.96 -21.83 0.13
C GLU A 61 -8.05 -20.71 -0.35
N MET A 62 -7.10 -21.09 -1.21
CA MET A 62 -6.17 -20.15 -1.81
C MET A 62 -6.84 -19.44 -3.00
N PRO A 63 -6.79 -18.10 -3.09
CA PRO A 63 -7.36 -17.40 -4.24
C PRO A 63 -6.72 -17.85 -5.55
N ALA A 64 -7.52 -17.92 -6.61
CA ALA A 64 -7.06 -18.32 -7.93
C ALA A 64 -5.99 -17.36 -8.45
N LYS A 65 -5.07 -17.87 -9.29
CA LYS A 65 -3.94 -17.07 -9.80
C LYS A 65 -4.41 -15.80 -10.53
N SER A 66 -5.44 -15.91 -11.36
CA SER A 66 -6.06 -14.80 -12.09
C SER A 66 -6.69 -13.76 -11.15
N GLU A 67 -7.39 -14.20 -10.10
CA GLU A 67 -8.00 -13.32 -9.11
C GLU A 67 -6.96 -12.51 -8.34
N MET A 68 -5.84 -13.15 -7.96
CA MET A 68 -4.74 -12.44 -7.29
C MET A 68 -4.12 -11.35 -8.16
N TRP A 69 -4.00 -11.56 -9.48
CA TRP A 69 -3.49 -10.54 -10.40
C TRP A 69 -4.46 -9.37 -10.53
N ASN A 70 -5.75 -9.65 -10.69
CA ASN A 70 -6.77 -8.61 -10.77
C ASN A 70 -6.88 -7.81 -9.47
N ALA A 71 -6.87 -8.49 -8.32
CA ALA A 71 -6.86 -7.85 -7.00
C ALA A 71 -5.62 -6.97 -6.82
N ALA A 72 -4.45 -7.46 -7.19
CA ALA A 72 -3.21 -6.70 -7.10
C ALA A 72 -3.24 -5.43 -7.95
N LEU A 73 -3.68 -5.53 -9.20
CA LEU A 73 -3.81 -4.38 -10.10
C LEU A 73 -4.79 -3.36 -9.53
N PHE A 74 -5.94 -3.85 -9.08
CA PHE A 74 -6.98 -3.00 -8.52
C PHE A 74 -6.50 -2.26 -7.26
N MET A 75 -5.89 -2.95 -6.30
CA MET A 75 -5.35 -2.35 -5.09
C MET A 75 -4.21 -1.36 -5.37
N ALA A 76 -3.33 -1.69 -6.32
CA ALA A 76 -2.26 -0.77 -6.73
C ALA A 76 -2.84 0.53 -7.31
N CYS A 77 -3.81 0.42 -8.23
CA CYS A 77 -4.49 1.59 -8.79
C CYS A 77 -5.20 2.42 -7.72
N VAL A 78 -5.98 1.78 -6.83
CA VAL A 78 -6.69 2.48 -5.75
C VAL A 78 -5.71 3.16 -4.79
N GLY A 79 -4.67 2.46 -4.36
CA GLY A 79 -3.65 3.03 -3.47
C GLY A 79 -2.91 4.20 -4.14
N MET A 80 -2.61 4.12 -5.43
CA MET A 80 -1.99 5.23 -6.17
C MET A 80 -2.92 6.44 -6.27
N VAL A 81 -4.21 6.25 -6.52
CA VAL A 81 -5.19 7.34 -6.52
C VAL A 81 -5.25 8.00 -5.14
N ILE A 82 -5.30 7.22 -4.06
CA ILE A 82 -5.30 7.74 -2.69
C ILE A 82 -4.00 8.51 -2.40
N SER A 83 -2.86 7.98 -2.79
CA SER A 83 -1.56 8.65 -2.65
C SER A 83 -1.50 9.98 -3.41
N LEU A 84 -2.05 10.05 -4.62
CA LEU A 84 -2.15 11.30 -5.39
C LEU A 84 -3.04 12.32 -4.69
N VAL A 85 -4.19 11.89 -4.13
CA VAL A 85 -5.07 12.76 -3.36
C VAL A 85 -4.33 13.32 -2.14
N TRP A 86 -3.61 12.48 -1.39
CA TRP A 86 -2.80 12.93 -0.27
C TRP A 86 -1.69 13.89 -0.68
N ALA A 87 -0.98 13.60 -1.78
CA ALA A 87 0.04 14.48 -2.30
C ALA A 87 -0.54 15.86 -2.68
N ALA A 88 -1.69 15.88 -3.36
CA ALA A 88 -2.38 17.12 -3.71
C ALA A 88 -2.82 17.93 -2.48
N LEU A 89 -3.38 17.26 -1.46
CA LEU A 89 -3.74 17.90 -0.19
C LEU A 89 -2.52 18.48 0.53
N LEU A 90 -1.40 17.76 0.55
CA LEU A 90 -0.15 18.22 1.15
C LEU A 90 0.44 19.41 0.39
N PHE A 91 0.41 19.42 -0.94
CA PHE A 91 0.88 20.58 -1.73
C PHE A 91 -0.01 21.81 -1.53
N PHE A 92 -1.32 21.61 -1.35
CA PHE A 92 -2.24 22.69 -1.02
C PHE A 92 -1.98 23.26 0.38
N ALA A 93 -1.77 22.39 1.38
CA ALA A 93 -1.51 22.79 2.76
C ALA A 93 -0.10 23.36 2.98
N LEU A 94 0.90 22.84 2.26
CA LEU A 94 2.32 23.18 2.37
C LEU A 94 2.91 23.43 0.96
N PRO A 95 2.72 24.63 0.40
CA PRO A 95 3.15 24.93 -0.96
C PRO A 95 4.66 24.75 -1.22
N SER A 96 5.49 24.88 -0.18
CA SER A 96 6.95 24.67 -0.24
C SER A 96 7.34 23.27 -0.72
N LEU A 97 6.51 22.25 -0.48
CA LEU A 97 6.75 20.88 -0.93
C LEU A 97 6.62 20.72 -2.45
N SER A 98 5.92 21.62 -3.12
CA SER A 98 5.73 21.58 -4.58
C SER A 98 6.89 22.22 -5.36
N ALA A 99 7.71 23.04 -4.71
CA ALA A 99 8.77 23.80 -5.38
C ALA A 99 9.80 22.90 -6.08
N PRO A 100 10.32 21.81 -5.46
CA PRO A 100 11.29 20.92 -6.11
C PRO A 100 10.72 20.17 -7.32
N LEU A 101 9.40 20.02 -7.41
CA LEU A 101 8.74 19.28 -8.49
C LEU A 101 8.61 20.11 -9.77
N ARG A 102 8.72 21.45 -9.69
CA ARG A 102 8.56 22.35 -10.84
C ARG A 102 9.69 22.23 -11.84
N ASP A 103 10.90 21.91 -11.37
CA ASP A 103 12.09 21.82 -12.20
C ASP A 103 12.27 20.41 -12.82
N ILE A 104 11.44 19.44 -12.42
CA ILE A 104 11.51 18.07 -12.92
C ILE A 104 10.71 17.97 -14.23
N PRO A 105 11.31 17.51 -15.34
CA PRO A 105 10.55 17.35 -16.58
C PRO A 105 9.41 16.36 -16.41
N ILE A 106 8.25 16.67 -17.00
CA ILE A 106 7.02 15.87 -16.86
C ILE A 106 7.21 14.39 -17.25
N LEU A 107 8.11 14.12 -18.20
CA LEU A 107 8.46 12.77 -18.62
C LEU A 107 9.08 11.96 -17.47
N PHE A 108 9.97 12.55 -16.68
CA PHE A 108 10.58 11.87 -15.53
C PHE A 108 9.57 11.60 -14.43
N LEU A 109 8.63 12.53 -14.20
CA LEU A 109 7.53 12.31 -13.25
C LEU A 109 6.64 11.16 -13.70
N ALA A 110 6.29 11.10 -15.00
CA ALA A 110 5.50 10.01 -15.56
C ALA A 110 6.22 8.65 -15.45
N ILE A 111 7.52 8.60 -15.76
CA ILE A 111 8.33 7.37 -15.61
C ILE A 111 8.38 6.94 -14.15
N GLY A 112 8.64 7.87 -13.22
CA GLY A 112 8.66 7.60 -11.78
C GLY A 112 7.31 7.07 -11.27
N PHE A 113 6.21 7.68 -11.71
CA PHE A 113 4.85 7.24 -11.38
C PHE A 113 4.60 5.81 -11.89
N CYS A 114 4.93 5.52 -13.15
CA CYS A 114 4.78 4.19 -13.73
C CYS A 114 5.63 3.13 -13.00
N MET A 115 6.86 3.48 -12.61
CA MET A 115 7.73 2.60 -11.81
C MET A 115 7.13 2.32 -10.43
N ILE A 116 6.66 3.33 -9.72
CA ILE A 116 6.02 3.16 -8.41
C ILE A 116 4.76 2.31 -8.53
N LEU A 117 3.92 2.56 -9.53
CA LEU A 117 2.72 1.75 -9.79
C LEU A 117 3.09 0.28 -10.06
N LEU A 118 4.12 0.03 -10.87
CA LEU A 118 4.60 -1.32 -11.16
C LEU A 118 5.10 -2.02 -9.89
N ILE A 119 5.88 -1.34 -9.06
CA ILE A 119 6.38 -1.87 -7.79
C ILE A 119 5.22 -2.16 -6.85
N ALA A 120 4.29 -1.21 -6.68
CA ALA A 120 3.11 -1.37 -5.84
C ALA A 120 2.25 -2.56 -6.31
N PHE A 121 2.06 -2.73 -7.62
CA PHE A 121 1.38 -3.87 -8.21
C PHE A 121 2.05 -5.20 -7.86
N LEU A 122 3.37 -5.30 -8.07
CA LEU A 122 4.12 -6.52 -7.76
C LEU A 122 4.12 -6.83 -6.26
N MET A 123 4.25 -5.80 -5.41
CA MET A 123 4.13 -5.92 -3.96
C MET A 123 2.76 -6.45 -3.58
N CYS A 124 1.67 -5.80 -4.01
CA CYS A 124 0.31 -6.26 -3.75
C CYS A 124 0.12 -7.72 -4.18
N ARG A 125 0.64 -8.09 -5.36
CA ARG A 125 0.55 -9.46 -5.87
C ARG A 125 1.22 -10.50 -4.98
N VAL A 126 2.41 -10.20 -4.46
CA VAL A 126 3.14 -11.09 -3.56
C VAL A 126 2.44 -11.15 -2.21
N PHE A 127 2.04 -10.00 -1.67
CA PHE A 127 1.51 -9.89 -0.31
C PHE A 127 0.08 -10.39 -0.15
N VAL A 128 -0.77 -10.33 -1.18
CA VAL A 128 -2.07 -11.05 -1.19
C VAL A 128 -1.85 -12.55 -1.03
N ALA A 129 -0.90 -13.11 -1.79
CA ALA A 129 -0.62 -14.53 -1.73
C ALA A 129 -0.04 -14.92 -0.36
N LEU A 130 0.85 -14.10 0.21
CA LEU A 130 1.39 -14.32 1.55
C LEU A 130 0.31 -14.22 2.63
N GLY A 131 -0.60 -13.25 2.53
CA GLY A 131 -1.72 -13.08 3.46
C GLY A 131 -2.61 -14.32 3.52
N ALA A 132 -3.07 -14.79 2.35
CA ALA A 132 -3.90 -16.00 2.24
C ALA A 132 -3.17 -17.25 2.76
N ARG A 133 -1.91 -17.46 2.35
CA ARG A 133 -1.10 -18.62 2.81
C ARG A 133 -0.91 -18.64 4.32
N THR A 134 -0.66 -17.48 4.92
CA THR A 134 -0.40 -17.36 6.35
C THR A 134 -1.67 -17.67 7.15
N TYR A 135 -2.83 -17.21 6.67
CA TYR A 135 -4.12 -17.52 7.29
C TYR A 135 -4.40 -19.03 7.28
N LEU A 136 -4.33 -19.67 6.10
CA LEU A 136 -4.61 -21.11 5.96
C LEU A 136 -3.62 -21.98 6.76
N LYS A 137 -2.36 -21.56 6.86
CA LYS A 137 -1.37 -22.26 7.67
C LYS A 137 -1.68 -22.18 9.16
N ASN A 138 -2.16 -21.02 9.62
CA ASN A 138 -2.49 -20.82 11.03
C ASN A 138 -3.82 -21.49 11.40
N SER A 139 -4.84 -21.46 10.53
CA SER A 139 -6.12 -22.14 10.79
C SER A 139 -5.95 -23.66 10.94
N ARG A 140 -5.05 -24.26 10.17
CA ARG A 140 -4.70 -25.70 10.28
C ARG A 140 -3.92 -26.08 11.54
N ARG A 141 -3.34 -25.12 12.27
CA ARG A 141 -2.59 -25.37 13.52
C ARG A 141 -3.46 -25.26 14.76
N SER A 142 -4.63 -24.63 14.66
CA SER A 142 -5.59 -24.45 15.75
C SER A 142 -6.67 -25.53 15.82
N THR A 143 -6.62 -26.53 14.93
CA THR A 143 -7.51 -27.70 14.88
C THR A 143 -6.69 -28.94 15.19
#